data_AF-A0A2G9QJ78-F1
#
_entry.id   AF-A0A2G9QJ78-F1
#
_cell.length_a   1.000
_cell.length_b   1.000
_cell.length_c   1.000
_cell.angle_alpha   90.00
_cell.angle_beta   90.00
_cell.angle_gamma   90.00
#
_symmetry.space_group_name_H-M   'P 1'
#
loop_
_entity.id
_entity.type
_entity.pdbx_description
1 polymer ?
#
loop_
_entity_poly.entity_id
_entity_poly.type
_entity_poly.pdbx_seq_one_letter_code
_entity_poly.pdbx_strand_id
1 'polypeptide(L)'
;VSDSVSGQTVVDPKGYLTDLNSMIPTHGGDINDIKKARLLLKSVRETNPHHPPAWIASARLEEVTGKVQVARNLIMKGTEMCPKSEDVWLEAARLQPGDTAKAVVAQAICHLPQSVRIYIRAAELETDLRAKKRVLRKALEHVPNSVHLWKAAVELEEPEDARIMLSRAVECCPTSVELWLALARLKTYENARKVLNKF
;
A
#
# COMPACT_ATOMS: atom_id res chain seq x y z
N VAL A 1 45.01 -14.56 39.97
CA VAL A 1 45.38 -13.52 38.98
C VAL A 1 44.37 -13.59 37.85
N SER A 2 43.27 -12.84 37.94
CA SER A 2 42.25 -12.82 36.88
C SER A 2 41.58 -11.45 36.70
N ASP A 3 42.12 -10.39 37.32
CA ASP A 3 41.53 -9.05 37.34
C ASP A 3 42.19 -8.07 36.35
N SER A 4 42.69 -8.56 35.21
CA SER A 4 43.33 -7.66 34.22
C SER A 4 43.01 -8.01 32.78
N VAL A 5 41.74 -8.30 32.50
CA VAL A 5 41.21 -8.35 31.13
C VAL A 5 39.96 -7.46 31.04
N SER A 6 40.16 -6.17 30.74
CA SER A 6 39.06 -5.27 30.41
C SER A 6 38.57 -5.57 28.99
N GLY A 7 37.27 -5.88 28.85
CA GLY A 7 36.65 -6.20 27.56
C GLY A 7 35.92 -7.55 27.51
N GLN A 8 35.74 -8.25 28.64
CA GLN A 8 34.90 -9.44 28.69
C GLN A 8 33.43 -9.06 28.56
N THR A 9 32.80 -9.45 27.46
CA THR A 9 31.35 -9.32 27.27
C THR A 9 30.65 -10.47 27.99
N VAL A 10 30.17 -10.22 29.22
CA VAL A 10 29.29 -11.15 29.94
C VAL A 10 27.86 -10.78 29.63
N VAL A 11 27.13 -11.67 28.97
CA VAL A 11 25.68 -11.54 28.79
C VAL A 11 25.00 -12.11 30.04
N ASP A 12 24.10 -11.35 30.66
CA ASP A 12 23.28 -11.84 31.78
C ASP A 12 22.38 -12.99 31.28
N PRO A 13 22.55 -14.22 31.79
CA PRO A 13 21.74 -15.36 31.36
C PRO A 13 20.25 -15.17 31.62
N LYS A 14 19.86 -14.43 32.67
CA LYS A 14 18.44 -14.19 33.00
C LYS A 14 17.82 -13.16 32.06
N GLY A 15 18.50 -12.05 31.81
CA GLY A 15 18.11 -11.07 30.79
C GLY A 15 17.97 -11.72 29.42
N TYR A 16 18.96 -12.51 29.00
CA TYR A 16 18.95 -13.19 27.70
C TYR A 16 17.77 -14.17 27.54
N LEU A 17 17.46 -14.96 28.57
CA LEU A 17 16.31 -15.88 28.54
C LEU A 17 14.97 -15.13 28.55
N THR A 18 14.90 -13.99 29.22
CA THR A 18 13.71 -13.13 29.21
C THR A 18 13.48 -12.54 27.82
N ASP A 19 14.54 -12.08 27.18
CA ASP A 19 14.51 -11.57 25.81
C ASP A 19 14.10 -12.67 24.82
N LEU A 20 14.67 -13.87 24.93
CA LEU A 20 14.27 -15.02 24.09
C LEU A 20 12.79 -15.37 24.24
N ASN A 21 12.26 -15.36 25.46
CA ASN A 21 10.84 -15.62 25.72
C ASN A 21 9.94 -14.54 25.11
N SER A 22 10.39 -13.29 25.06
CA SER A 22 9.68 -12.20 24.39
C SER A 22 9.70 -12.29 22.86
N MET A 23 10.66 -13.04 22.29
CA MET A 23 10.80 -13.23 20.84
C MET A 23 10.03 -14.44 20.29
N ILE A 24 9.42 -15.26 21.16
CA ILE A 24 8.63 -16.41 20.72
C ILE A 24 7.34 -15.90 20.04
N PRO A 25 7.11 -16.22 18.75
CA PRO A 25 5.91 -15.77 18.06
C PRO A 25 4.66 -16.36 18.71
N THR A 26 3.78 -15.51 19.24
CA THR A 26 2.48 -15.89 19.82
C THR A 26 1.50 -16.45 18.78
N HIS A 27 1.78 -16.24 17.49
CA HIS A 27 0.92 -16.58 16.36
C HIS A 27 1.56 -17.60 15.39
N GLY A 28 2.36 -18.53 15.90
CA GLY A 28 2.85 -19.67 15.12
C GLY A 28 1.80 -20.79 15.09
N GLY A 29 1.15 -21.02 13.94
CA GLY A 29 0.32 -22.21 13.74
C GLY A 29 1.11 -23.52 13.89
N ASP A 30 0.42 -24.66 13.91
CA ASP A 30 1.10 -25.97 13.96
C ASP A 30 2.11 -26.10 12.81
N ILE A 31 3.37 -26.36 13.16
CA ILE A 31 4.50 -26.49 12.24
C ILE A 31 4.21 -27.53 11.15
N ASN A 32 3.47 -28.60 11.46
CA ASN A 32 3.11 -29.63 10.50
C ASN A 32 2.09 -29.12 9.47
N ASP A 33 1.06 -28.41 9.94
CA ASP A 33 0.05 -27.83 9.06
C ASP A 33 0.62 -26.69 8.20
N ILE A 34 1.58 -25.91 8.73
CA ILE A 34 2.34 -24.93 7.96
C ILE A 34 3.11 -25.60 6.82
N LYS A 35 3.74 -26.77 7.06
CA LYS A 35 4.46 -27.51 6.01
C LYS A 35 3.51 -28.01 4.93
N LYS A 36 2.35 -28.56 5.31
CA LYS A 36 1.31 -28.99 4.37
C LYS A 36 0.76 -27.83 3.55
N ALA A 37 0.42 -26.71 4.20
CA ALA A 37 -0.06 -25.50 3.55
C ALA A 37 0.97 -24.94 2.55
N ARG A 38 2.25 -24.93 2.92
CA ARG A 38 3.35 -24.51 2.03
C ARG A 38 3.44 -25.39 0.79
N LEU A 39 3.32 -26.70 0.95
CA LEU A 39 3.33 -27.66 -0.17
C LEU A 39 2.12 -27.47 -1.09
N LEU A 40 0.92 -27.33 -0.52
CA LEU A 40 -0.31 -27.09 -1.26
C LEU A 40 -0.21 -25.80 -2.07
N LEU A 41 0.13 -24.68 -1.42
CA LEU A 41 0.26 -23.38 -2.08
C LEU A 41 1.39 -23.39 -3.14
N LYS A 42 2.42 -24.21 -2.96
CA LYS A 42 3.45 -24.45 -3.98
C LYS A 42 2.88 -25.13 -5.22
N SER A 43 2.14 -26.21 -5.03
CA SER A 43 1.48 -26.87 -6.16
C SER A 43 0.50 -25.91 -6.86
N VAL A 44 -0.30 -25.14 -6.11
CA VAL A 44 -1.28 -24.21 -6.71
C VAL A 44 -0.62 -23.15 -7.58
N ARG A 45 0.47 -22.50 -7.12
CA ARG A 45 1.18 -21.48 -7.92
C ARG A 45 1.95 -22.05 -9.11
N GLU A 46 2.39 -23.30 -9.03
CA GLU A 46 3.09 -23.98 -10.14
C GLU A 46 2.10 -24.45 -11.21
N THR A 47 0.95 -24.98 -10.80
CA THR A 47 -0.13 -25.39 -11.73
C THR A 47 -0.86 -24.20 -12.33
N ASN A 48 -1.06 -23.13 -11.55
CA ASN A 48 -1.77 -21.92 -11.98
C ASN A 48 -0.91 -20.66 -11.78
N PRO A 49 0.11 -20.41 -12.61
CA PRO A 49 1.01 -19.27 -12.42
C PRO A 49 0.35 -17.91 -12.58
N HIS A 50 -0.75 -17.83 -13.33
CA HIS A 50 -1.52 -16.60 -13.54
C HIS A 50 -2.66 -16.41 -12.53
N HIS A 51 -2.67 -17.15 -11.42
CA HIS A 51 -3.68 -17.01 -10.36
C HIS A 51 -3.18 -16.08 -9.23
N PRO A 52 -3.63 -14.83 -9.16
CA PRO A 52 -3.09 -13.84 -8.21
C PRO A 52 -3.23 -14.25 -6.72
N PRO A 53 -4.37 -14.81 -6.26
CA PRO A 53 -4.53 -15.26 -4.88
C PRO A 53 -3.52 -16.32 -4.44
N ALA A 54 -3.01 -17.16 -5.37
CA ALA A 54 -1.99 -18.16 -5.03
C ALA A 54 -0.69 -17.52 -4.56
N TRP A 55 -0.25 -16.46 -5.26
CA TRP A 55 0.96 -15.71 -4.92
C TRP A 55 0.79 -14.95 -3.62
N ILE A 56 -0.35 -14.29 -3.43
CA ILE A 56 -0.68 -13.55 -2.21
C ILE A 56 -0.73 -14.50 -1.00
N ALA A 57 -1.47 -15.61 -1.10
CA ALA A 57 -1.58 -16.58 -0.03
C ALA A 57 -0.21 -17.22 0.31
N SER A 58 0.59 -17.53 -0.71
CA SER A 58 1.93 -18.07 -0.47
C SER A 58 2.85 -17.07 0.23
N ALA A 59 2.82 -15.79 -0.17
CA ALA A 59 3.64 -14.75 0.45
C ALA A 59 3.20 -14.50 1.91
N ARG A 60 1.89 -14.39 2.17
CA ARG A 60 1.35 -14.24 3.52
C ARG A 60 1.70 -15.41 4.44
N LEU A 61 1.68 -16.64 3.93
CA LEU A 61 2.10 -17.81 4.71
C LEU A 61 3.58 -17.70 5.14
N GLU A 62 4.47 -17.27 4.25
CA GLU A 62 5.88 -17.09 4.62
C GLU A 62 6.08 -15.91 5.59
N GLU A 63 5.29 -14.84 5.47
CA GLU A 63 5.30 -13.71 6.41
C GLU A 63 4.89 -14.12 7.83
N VAL A 64 3.74 -14.81 7.99
CA VAL A 64 3.26 -15.24 9.32
C VAL A 64 4.16 -16.28 9.98
N THR A 65 5.00 -16.97 9.19
CA THR A 65 6.00 -17.93 9.71
C THR A 65 7.37 -17.28 9.97
N GLY A 66 7.47 -15.95 9.87
CA GLY A 66 8.68 -15.18 10.15
C GLY A 66 9.68 -15.12 8.98
N LYS A 67 9.38 -15.71 7.83
CA LYS A 67 10.26 -15.76 6.64
C LYS A 67 9.97 -14.62 5.67
N VAL A 68 10.04 -13.39 6.16
CA VAL A 68 9.64 -12.18 5.41
C VAL A 68 10.43 -12.01 4.10
N GLN A 69 11.74 -12.32 4.08
CA GLN A 69 12.51 -12.20 2.84
C GLN A 69 12.06 -13.19 1.76
N VAL A 70 11.65 -14.41 2.16
CA VAL A 70 11.08 -15.38 1.23
C VAL A 70 9.73 -14.89 0.71
N ALA A 71 8.88 -14.33 1.58
CA ALA A 71 7.61 -13.71 1.19
C ALA A 71 7.82 -12.60 0.15
N ARG A 72 8.79 -11.70 0.36
CA ARG A 72 9.15 -10.61 -0.56
C ARG A 72 9.59 -11.14 -1.92
N ASN A 73 10.50 -12.11 -1.95
CA ASN A 73 10.97 -12.68 -3.22
C ASN A 73 9.82 -13.36 -3.97
N LEU A 74 8.93 -14.03 -3.23
CA LEU A 74 7.81 -14.77 -3.81
C LEU A 74 6.74 -13.84 -4.39
N ILE A 75 6.40 -12.74 -3.71
CA ILE A 75 5.43 -11.78 -4.24
C ILE A 75 5.98 -11.01 -5.43
N MET A 76 7.28 -10.71 -5.48
CA MET A 76 7.91 -10.11 -6.66
C MET A 76 7.82 -11.05 -7.87
N LYS A 77 8.09 -12.35 -7.69
CA LYS A 77 7.82 -13.33 -8.75
C LYS A 77 6.34 -13.36 -9.14
N GLY A 78 5.44 -13.21 -8.17
CA GLY A 78 4.01 -13.05 -8.42
C GLY A 78 3.67 -11.83 -9.28
N THR A 79 4.35 -10.69 -9.08
CA THR A 79 4.14 -9.48 -9.91
C THR A 79 4.54 -9.68 -11.37
N GLU A 80 5.60 -10.45 -11.63
CA GLU A 80 6.04 -10.80 -12.98
C GLU A 80 5.07 -11.77 -13.66
N MET A 81 4.54 -12.75 -12.92
CA MET A 81 3.60 -13.75 -13.46
C MET A 81 2.17 -13.20 -13.63
N CYS A 82 1.77 -12.24 -12.79
CA CYS A 82 0.43 -11.65 -12.75
C CYS A 82 0.48 -10.11 -12.88
N PRO A 83 0.99 -9.55 -13.98
CA PRO A 83 1.23 -8.10 -14.10
C PRO A 83 -0.08 -7.28 -14.11
N LYS A 84 -1.20 -7.88 -14.50
CA LYS A 84 -2.51 -7.23 -14.59
C LYS A 84 -3.30 -7.22 -13.28
N SER A 85 -2.78 -7.82 -12.20
CA SER A 85 -3.50 -7.91 -10.93
C SER A 85 -3.08 -6.80 -9.97
N GLU A 86 -4.02 -5.89 -9.67
CA GLU A 86 -3.78 -4.83 -8.68
C GLU A 86 -3.44 -5.38 -7.29
N ASP A 87 -4.11 -6.45 -6.85
CA ASP A 87 -3.95 -6.99 -5.50
C ASP A 87 -2.53 -7.55 -5.26
N VAL A 88 -1.91 -8.16 -6.27
CA VAL A 88 -0.54 -8.66 -6.17
C VAL A 88 0.45 -7.51 -6.05
N TRP A 89 0.25 -6.43 -6.82
CA TRP A 89 1.09 -5.24 -6.72
C TRP A 89 0.93 -4.52 -5.37
N LEU A 90 -0.29 -4.42 -4.85
CA LEU A 90 -0.54 -3.83 -3.54
C LEU A 90 0.06 -4.65 -2.41
N GLU A 91 -0.04 -5.99 -2.49
CA GLU A 91 0.60 -6.88 -1.52
C GLU A 91 2.13 -6.79 -1.61
N ALA A 92 2.70 -6.69 -2.82
CA ALA A 92 4.13 -6.48 -3.02
C ALA A 92 4.59 -5.17 -2.37
N ALA A 93 3.87 -4.07 -2.61
CA ALA A 93 4.15 -2.78 -2.00
C ALA A 93 3.99 -2.76 -0.47
N ARG A 94 3.16 -3.64 0.09
CA ARG A 94 2.99 -3.79 1.55
C ARG A 94 4.16 -4.55 2.19
N LEU A 95 4.67 -5.58 1.52
CA LEU A 95 5.74 -6.44 2.05
C LEU A 95 7.13 -5.81 1.94
N GLN A 96 7.33 -4.90 1.00
CA GLN A 96 8.63 -4.25 0.78
C GLN A 96 8.86 -3.06 1.75
N PRO A 97 10.13 -2.79 2.11
CA PRO A 97 10.49 -1.56 2.81
C PRO A 97 10.15 -0.31 1.98
N GLY A 98 9.90 0.83 2.63
CA GLY A 98 9.35 2.05 1.99
C GLY A 98 10.02 2.47 0.68
N ASP A 99 11.35 2.55 0.62
CA ASP A 99 12.06 2.97 -0.60
C ASP A 99 11.91 1.97 -1.75
N THR A 100 11.98 0.67 -1.45
CA THR A 100 11.74 -0.39 -2.44
C THR A 100 10.26 -0.46 -2.83
N ALA A 101 9.35 -0.21 -1.90
CA ALA A 101 7.91 -0.17 -2.15
C ALA A 101 7.56 0.93 -3.17
N LYS A 102 8.22 2.10 -3.12
CA LYS A 102 8.05 3.15 -4.14
C LYS A 102 8.42 2.66 -5.54
N ALA A 103 9.53 1.92 -5.67
CA ALA A 103 9.94 1.33 -6.95
C ALA A 103 8.93 0.29 -7.45
N VAL A 104 8.42 -0.57 -6.55
CA VAL A 104 7.39 -1.56 -6.89
C VAL A 104 6.09 -0.89 -7.35
N VAL A 105 5.64 0.16 -6.65
CA VAL A 105 4.44 0.90 -7.04
C VAL A 105 4.64 1.64 -8.37
N ALA A 106 5.84 2.17 -8.62
CA ALA A 106 6.16 2.77 -9.92
C ALA A 106 6.06 1.74 -11.07
N GLN A 107 6.54 0.51 -10.86
CA GLN A 107 6.36 -0.59 -11.82
C GLN A 107 4.88 -0.95 -11.98
N ALA A 108 4.14 -1.02 -10.87
CA ALA A 108 2.71 -1.30 -10.89
C ALA A 108 1.91 -0.28 -11.72
N ILE A 109 2.24 1.03 -11.61
CA ILE A 109 1.62 2.09 -12.41
C ILE A 109 1.89 1.92 -13.90
N CYS A 110 3.09 1.46 -14.29
CA CYS A 110 3.41 1.18 -15.69
C CYS A 110 2.54 0.03 -16.26
N HIS A 111 2.23 -0.98 -15.45
CA HIS A 111 1.38 -2.10 -15.87
C HIS A 111 -0.12 -1.79 -15.77
N LEU A 112 -0.53 -1.00 -14.78
CA LEU A 112 -1.91 -0.71 -14.41
C LEU A 112 -2.12 0.80 -14.22
N PRO A 113 -2.03 1.60 -15.29
CA PRO A 113 -2.12 3.06 -15.21
C PRO A 113 -3.52 3.57 -14.86
N GLN A 114 -4.54 2.71 -14.90
CA GLN A 114 -5.92 3.06 -14.58
C GLN A 114 -6.31 2.70 -13.13
N SER A 115 -5.40 2.11 -12.36
CA SER A 115 -5.71 1.65 -11.01
C SER A 115 -5.63 2.78 -9.99
N VAL A 116 -6.79 3.18 -9.49
CA VAL A 116 -6.91 4.15 -8.39
C VAL A 116 -6.19 3.68 -7.13
N ARG A 117 -6.34 2.40 -6.76
CA ARG A 117 -5.78 1.86 -5.51
C ARG A 117 -4.26 1.93 -5.50
N ILE A 118 -3.61 1.67 -6.64
CA ILE A 118 -2.16 1.75 -6.76
C ILE A 118 -1.67 3.20 -6.57
N TYR A 119 -2.36 4.19 -7.15
CA TYR A 119 -2.00 5.60 -6.95
C TYR A 119 -2.21 6.10 -5.52
N ILE A 120 -3.29 5.68 -4.86
CA ILE A 120 -3.50 6.00 -3.44
C ILE A 120 -2.36 5.40 -2.61
N ARG A 121 -2.02 4.13 -2.86
CA ARG A 121 -0.89 3.49 -2.19
C ARG A 121 0.43 4.22 -2.47
N ALA A 122 0.64 4.69 -3.69
CA ALA A 122 1.80 5.51 -4.05
C ALA A 122 1.87 6.79 -3.21
N ALA A 123 0.73 7.49 -3.04
CA ALA A 123 0.66 8.71 -2.24
C ALA A 123 0.88 8.44 -0.74
N GLU A 124 0.41 7.31 -0.21
CA GLU A 124 0.66 6.90 1.19
C GLU A 124 2.15 6.63 1.48
N LEU A 125 2.88 6.09 0.50
CA LEU A 125 4.31 5.79 0.63
C LEU A 125 5.21 7.03 0.61
N GLU A 126 4.71 8.16 0.12
CA GLU A 126 5.44 9.42 0.17
C GLU A 126 5.34 10.06 1.55
N THR A 127 6.45 10.58 2.06
CA THR A 127 6.47 11.34 3.32
C THR A 127 6.13 12.80 3.08
N ASP A 128 6.57 13.33 1.95
CA ASP A 128 6.52 14.76 1.65
C ASP A 128 5.21 15.14 0.99
N LEU A 129 4.54 16.17 1.51
CA LEU A 129 3.30 16.69 0.92
C LEU A 129 3.45 17.07 -0.56
N ARG A 130 4.59 17.67 -0.93
CA ARG A 130 4.88 18.02 -2.33
C ARG A 130 4.94 16.79 -3.25
N ALA A 131 5.53 15.69 -2.76
CA ALA A 131 5.59 14.44 -3.51
C ALA A 131 4.20 13.80 -3.61
N LYS A 132 3.42 13.77 -2.53
CA LYS A 132 2.02 13.30 -2.53
C LYS A 132 1.17 14.04 -3.56
N LYS A 133 1.22 15.38 -3.56
CA LYS A 133 0.50 16.21 -4.54
C LYS A 133 0.90 15.88 -5.97
N ARG A 134 2.18 15.70 -6.26
CA ARG A 134 2.67 15.29 -7.59
C ARG A 134 2.13 13.93 -8.02
N VAL A 135 2.15 12.94 -7.12
CA VAL A 135 1.64 11.59 -7.40
C VAL A 135 0.16 11.63 -7.72
N LEU A 136 -0.65 12.33 -6.90
CA LEU A 136 -2.09 12.41 -7.11
C LEU A 136 -2.47 13.24 -8.35
N ARG A 137 -1.72 14.30 -8.69
CA ARG A 137 -1.92 15.01 -9.96
C ARG A 137 -1.67 14.11 -11.16
N LYS A 138 -0.57 13.35 -11.14
CA LYS A 138 -0.30 12.34 -12.17
C LYS A 138 -1.41 11.27 -12.21
N ALA A 139 -1.94 10.87 -11.06
CA ALA A 139 -3.07 9.93 -10.99
C ALA A 139 -4.31 10.49 -11.69
N LEU A 140 -4.65 11.75 -11.44
CA LEU A 140 -5.80 12.43 -12.05
C LEU A 140 -5.65 12.65 -13.57
N GLU A 141 -4.43 12.80 -14.07
CA GLU A 141 -4.16 12.81 -15.52
C GLU A 141 -4.52 11.47 -16.18
N HIS A 142 -4.29 10.36 -15.48
CA HIS A 142 -4.58 9.02 -16.01
C HIS A 142 -6.04 8.59 -15.74
N VAL A 143 -6.58 8.92 -14.57
CA VAL A 143 -7.91 8.47 -14.10
C VAL A 143 -8.72 9.67 -13.57
N PRO A 144 -9.23 10.54 -14.47
CA PRO A 144 -9.95 11.76 -14.07
C PRO A 144 -11.36 11.49 -13.54
N ASN A 145 -11.93 10.30 -13.75
CA ASN A 145 -13.30 9.93 -13.36
C ASN A 145 -13.40 9.33 -11.94
N SER A 146 -12.29 9.27 -11.19
CA SER A 146 -12.28 8.70 -9.85
C SER A 146 -12.52 9.76 -8.79
N VAL A 147 -13.70 9.71 -8.16
CA VAL A 147 -14.06 10.53 -6.99
C VAL A 147 -13.05 10.37 -5.86
N HIS A 148 -12.55 9.15 -5.65
CA HIS A 148 -11.62 8.85 -4.57
C HIS A 148 -10.27 9.55 -4.76
N LEU A 149 -9.74 9.61 -5.99
CA LEU A 149 -8.52 10.37 -6.29
C LEU A 149 -8.73 11.88 -6.11
N TRP A 150 -9.87 12.40 -6.54
CA TRP A 150 -10.19 13.81 -6.35
C TRP A 150 -10.27 14.19 -4.88
N LYS A 151 -10.94 13.39 -4.05
CA LYS A 151 -10.99 13.61 -2.60
C LYS A 151 -9.59 13.61 -1.99
N ALA A 152 -8.81 12.57 -2.26
CA ALA A 152 -7.45 12.46 -1.74
C ALA A 152 -6.55 13.64 -2.18
N ALA A 153 -6.73 14.14 -3.41
CA ALA A 153 -5.96 15.28 -3.90
C ALA A 153 -6.40 16.60 -3.23
N VAL A 154 -7.71 16.83 -3.13
CA VAL A 154 -8.30 18.04 -2.54
C VAL A 154 -7.96 18.18 -1.06
N GLU A 155 -7.91 17.07 -0.31
CA GLU A 155 -7.54 17.05 1.11
C GLU A 155 -6.12 17.54 1.39
N LEU A 156 -5.23 17.51 0.39
CA LEU A 156 -3.85 17.99 0.52
C LEU A 156 -3.69 19.47 0.15
N GLU A 157 -4.68 20.08 -0.49
CA GLU A 157 -4.60 21.45 -1.01
C GLU A 157 -5.15 22.48 -0.02
N GLU A 158 -4.69 23.72 -0.16
CA GLU A 158 -5.22 24.87 0.56
C GLU A 158 -6.61 25.26 0.02
N PRO A 159 -7.46 25.96 0.79
CA PRO A 159 -8.86 26.19 0.41
C PRO A 159 -9.05 26.88 -0.95
N GLU A 160 -8.13 27.74 -1.36
CA GLU A 160 -8.19 28.40 -2.67
C GLU A 160 -7.93 27.43 -3.83
N ASP A 161 -6.87 26.62 -3.72
CA ASP A 161 -6.48 25.60 -4.70
C ASP A 161 -7.48 24.44 -4.71
N ALA A 162 -7.96 24.01 -3.54
CA ALA A 162 -9.01 23.01 -3.37
C ALA A 162 -10.29 23.40 -4.12
N ARG A 163 -10.66 24.69 -4.10
CA ARG A 163 -11.83 25.20 -4.84
C ARG A 163 -11.65 25.10 -6.36
N ILE A 164 -10.46 25.39 -6.87
CA ILE A 164 -10.13 25.25 -8.30
C ILE A 164 -10.18 23.78 -8.69
N MET A 165 -9.54 22.92 -7.89
CA MET A 165 -9.48 21.48 -8.11
C MET A 165 -10.88 20.84 -8.07
N LEU A 166 -11.72 21.20 -7.10
CA LEU A 166 -13.10 20.73 -7.02
C LEU A 166 -13.94 21.17 -8.21
N SER A 167 -13.71 22.36 -8.75
CA SER A 167 -14.44 22.83 -9.95
C SER A 167 -14.16 21.93 -11.14
N ARG A 168 -12.92 21.43 -11.29
CA ARG A 168 -12.60 20.41 -12.28
C ARG A 168 -13.15 19.03 -11.91
N ALA A 169 -13.11 18.68 -10.63
CA ALA A 169 -13.59 17.39 -10.13
C ALA A 169 -15.08 17.17 -10.43
N VAL A 170 -15.93 18.19 -10.25
CA VAL A 170 -17.37 18.09 -10.55
C VAL A 170 -17.66 18.01 -12.05
N GLU A 171 -16.80 18.57 -12.91
CA GLU A 171 -16.90 18.40 -14.37
C GLU A 171 -16.56 16.97 -14.79
N CYS A 172 -15.53 16.38 -14.18
CA CYS A 172 -15.10 15.02 -14.49
C CYS A 172 -15.98 13.94 -13.82
N CYS A 173 -16.57 14.25 -12.67
CA CYS A 173 -17.40 13.34 -11.86
C CYS A 173 -18.77 13.98 -11.54
N PRO A 174 -19.64 14.22 -12.54
CA PRO A 174 -20.88 14.98 -12.36
C PRO A 174 -21.90 14.26 -11.44
N THR A 175 -21.83 12.94 -11.35
CA THR A 175 -22.74 12.12 -10.53
C THR A 175 -22.40 12.14 -9.03
N SER A 176 -21.24 12.66 -8.64
CA SER A 176 -20.79 12.62 -7.25
C SER A 176 -21.30 13.79 -6.43
N VAL A 177 -22.38 13.58 -5.68
CA VAL A 177 -22.98 14.57 -4.76
C VAL A 177 -21.97 15.16 -3.78
N GLU A 178 -21.05 14.34 -3.28
CA GLU A 178 -20.09 14.75 -2.25
C GLU A 178 -19.12 15.83 -2.75
N LEU A 179 -18.67 15.74 -4.02
CA LEU A 179 -17.81 16.75 -4.63
C LEU A 179 -18.57 18.06 -4.83
N TRP A 180 -19.85 17.99 -5.24
CA TRP A 180 -20.72 19.15 -5.35
C TRP A 180 -20.94 19.84 -4.01
N LEU A 181 -21.18 19.08 -2.94
CA LEU A 181 -21.34 19.60 -1.58
C LEU A 181 -20.05 20.22 -1.04
N ALA A 182 -18.90 19.58 -1.27
CA ALA A 182 -17.59 20.12 -0.88
C ALA A 182 -17.31 21.45 -1.59
N LEU A 183 -17.62 21.53 -2.89
CA LEU A 183 -17.46 22.74 -3.68
C LEU A 183 -18.40 23.85 -3.22
N ALA A 184 -19.65 23.53 -2.93
CA ALA A 184 -20.64 24.50 -2.43
C ALA A 184 -20.21 25.10 -1.07
N ARG A 185 -19.65 24.28 -0.16
CA ARG A 185 -19.14 24.74 1.14
C ARG A 185 -17.96 25.71 1.03
N LEU A 186 -17.15 25.56 -0.01
CA LEU A 186 -15.97 26.41 -0.25
C LEU A 186 -16.28 27.69 -1.04
N LYS A 187 -17.49 27.84 -1.58
CA LYS A 187 -17.89 29.04 -2.34
C LYS A 187 -18.79 29.96 -1.52
N THR A 188 -18.82 31.24 -1.92
CA THR A 188 -19.77 32.21 -1.40
C THR A 188 -21.21 31.77 -1.70
N TYR A 189 -22.17 32.20 -0.87
CA TYR A 189 -23.58 31.81 -0.96
C TYR A 189 -24.17 31.90 -2.38
N GLU A 190 -23.93 33.00 -3.10
CA GLU A 190 -24.43 33.19 -4.46
C GLU A 190 -23.87 32.17 -5.46
N ASN A 191 -22.58 31.84 -5.33
CA ASN A 191 -21.91 30.89 -6.20
C ASN A 191 -22.23 29.45 -5.81
N ALA A 192 -22.41 29.16 -4.53
CA ALA A 192 -22.90 27.88 -4.03
C ALA A 192 -24.30 27.58 -4.58
N ARG A 193 -25.19 28.58 -4.63
CA ARG A 193 -26.52 28.44 -5.24
C ARG A 193 -26.44 28.10 -6.74
N LYS A 194 -25.55 28.76 -7.49
CA LYS A 194 -25.33 28.45 -8.92
C LYS A 194 -24.79 27.04 -9.14
N VAL A 195 -23.93 26.56 -8.25
CA VAL A 195 -23.35 25.22 -8.29
C VAL A 195 -24.42 24.17 -8.03
N LEU A 196 -25.23 24.34 -6.97
CA LEU A 196 -26.28 23.40 -6.61
C LEU A 196 -27.42 23.36 -7.65
N ASN A 197 -27.68 24.47 -8.34
CA ASN A 197 -28.64 24.50 -9.45
C ASN A 197 -28.13 23.83 -10.73
N LYS A 198 -26.82 23.53 -10.83
CA LYS A 198 -26.22 22.82 -11.97
C LYS A 198 -26.16 21.30 -11.76
N PHE A 199 -26.30 20.86 -10.51
CA PHE A 199 -26.49 19.45 -10.16
C PHE A 199 -27.92 19.05 -10.49
#